data_AF-A0A359HNJ8-F1
#
_entry.id   AF-A0A359HNJ8-F1
#
_cell.length_a   1.000
_cell.length_b   1.000
_cell.length_c   1.000
_cell.angle_alpha   90.00
_cell.angle_beta   90.00
_cell.angle_gamma   90.00
#
_symmetry.space_group_name_H-M   'P 1'
#
loop_
_entity.id
_entity.type
_entity.pdbx_description
1 polymer ?
#
loop_
_entity_poly.entity_id
_entity_poly.type
_entity_poly.pdbx_seq_one_letter_code
_entity_poly.pdbx_strand_id
1 'polypeptide(L)'
;MDFEGKMPNKPVVAIEIKDRRPDDWSELLFEKWGEAMNDPGEWAKAAEAAGAEMLLMTLSLTDAAGKPTKPEAAVAAVRKVLQATGLPLAVFGPGQAEPDNNLLVPISDA
;
A
#
# COMPACT_ATOMS: atom_id res chain seq x y z
N MET A 1 -21.55 0.84 23.04
CA MET A 1 -22.54 0.29 22.08
C MET A 1 -22.85 -1.09 22.58
N ASP A 2 -24.12 -1.34 22.87
CA ASP A 2 -24.84 -2.60 22.64
C ASP A 2 -26.19 -2.46 23.36
N PHE A 3 -27.30 -2.63 22.62
CA PHE A 3 -28.62 -2.83 23.21
C PHE A 3 -29.25 -4.16 22.78
N GLU A 4 -28.91 -4.71 21.59
CA GLU A 4 -29.48 -5.98 21.08
C GLU A 4 -28.46 -6.96 20.45
N GLY A 5 -27.15 -6.76 20.63
CA GLY A 5 -26.15 -7.70 20.10
C GLY A 5 -24.74 -7.22 20.37
N LYS A 6 -23.75 -8.13 20.29
CA LYS A 6 -22.33 -7.80 20.50
C LYS A 6 -21.68 -7.30 19.21
N MET A 7 -20.86 -6.25 19.29
CA MET A 7 -19.89 -5.88 18.25
C MET A 7 -18.47 -6.30 18.66
N PRO A 8 -18.01 -7.53 18.33
CA PRO A 8 -16.72 -8.03 18.79
C PRO A 8 -15.52 -7.38 18.09
N ASN A 9 -15.70 -6.85 16.88
CA ASN A 9 -14.64 -6.24 16.08
C ASN A 9 -14.95 -4.75 15.90
N LYS A 10 -14.04 -3.89 16.39
CA LYS A 10 -14.12 -2.46 16.10
C LYS A 10 -13.72 -2.20 14.63
N PRO A 11 -14.22 -1.12 14.01
CA PRO A 11 -13.64 -0.61 12.78
C PRO A 11 -12.15 -0.30 12.97
N VAL A 12 -11.36 -0.55 11.94
CA VAL A 12 -9.94 -0.21 11.89
C VAL A 12 -9.68 0.80 10.77
N VAL A 13 -8.64 1.61 10.93
CA VAL A 13 -8.23 2.58 9.91
C VAL A 13 -7.01 2.07 9.16
N ALA A 14 -7.14 1.97 7.84
CA ALA A 14 -6.02 1.72 6.95
C ALA A 14 -5.47 3.03 6.37
N ILE A 15 -4.15 3.14 6.23
CA ILE A 15 -3.50 4.23 5.51
C ILE A 15 -3.01 3.70 4.15
N GLU A 16 -3.29 4.46 3.09
CA GLU A 16 -2.80 4.14 1.75
C GLU A 16 -1.31 4.48 1.61
N ILE A 17 -0.57 3.54 1.04
CA ILE A 17 0.80 3.70 0.55
C ILE A 17 0.89 3.21 -0.91
N LYS A 18 1.95 3.57 -1.62
CA LYS A 18 2.17 3.16 -3.02
C LYS A 18 3.52 2.45 -3.18
N ASP A 19 3.64 1.69 -4.26
CA ASP A 19 4.87 1.01 -4.69
C ASP A 19 5.97 1.96 -5.17
N ARG A 20 5.60 3.18 -5.58
CA ARG A 20 6.51 4.29 -5.88
C ARG A 20 5.97 5.61 -5.33
N ARG A 21 6.83 6.63 -5.26
CA ARG A 21 6.40 8.01 -5.01
C ARG A 21 5.37 8.44 -6.06
N PRO A 22 4.13 8.81 -5.68
CA PRO A 22 3.15 9.41 -6.57
C PRO A 22 3.60 10.76 -7.12
N ASP A 23 3.04 11.13 -8.26
CA ASP A 23 3.26 12.39 -8.96
C ASP A 23 1.99 13.26 -9.00
N ASP A 24 0.86 12.70 -8.58
CA ASP A 24 -0.49 13.26 -8.70
C ASP A 24 -1.18 13.55 -7.35
N TRP A 25 -0.48 13.31 -6.23
CA TRP A 25 -1.01 13.60 -4.90
C TRP A 25 -0.96 15.09 -4.57
N SER A 26 -1.78 15.52 -3.60
CA SER A 26 -1.76 16.92 -3.15
C SER A 26 -0.45 17.27 -2.44
N GLU A 27 -0.05 18.54 -2.51
CA GLU A 27 1.15 19.06 -1.83
C GLU A 27 1.14 18.77 -0.32
N LEU A 28 -0.02 18.87 0.34
CA LEU A 28 -0.15 18.54 1.76
C LEU A 28 0.19 17.09 2.08
N LEU A 29 -0.11 16.14 1.19
CA LEU A 29 0.27 14.75 1.38
C LEU A 29 1.77 14.55 1.14
N PHE A 30 2.35 15.25 0.16
CA PHE A 30 3.80 15.27 -0.02
C PHE A 30 4.54 15.85 1.18
N GLU A 31 4.05 16.93 1.78
CA GLU A 31 4.59 17.50 3.01
C GLU A 31 4.45 16.54 4.20
N LYS A 32 3.29 15.87 4.31
CA LYS A 32 3.00 14.96 5.43
C LYS A 32 3.92 13.74 5.44
N TRP A 33 4.17 13.14 4.28
CA TRP A 33 4.90 11.87 4.16
C TRP A 33 6.36 12.06 3.73
N GLY A 34 6.68 13.18 3.08
CA GLY A 34 8.04 13.59 2.77
C GLY A 34 8.86 12.53 2.03
N GLU A 35 10.05 12.27 2.54
CA GLU A 35 10.99 11.30 1.97
C GLU A 35 10.56 9.84 2.15
N ALA A 36 9.66 9.55 3.09
CA ALA A 36 9.17 8.18 3.29
C ALA A 36 8.50 7.63 2.02
N MET A 37 7.87 8.50 1.22
CA MET A 37 7.21 8.12 -0.04
C MET A 37 8.19 7.60 -1.11
N ASN A 38 9.50 7.79 -0.94
CA ASN A 38 10.51 7.30 -1.88
C ASN A 38 10.79 5.80 -1.70
N ASP A 39 10.32 5.20 -0.61
CA ASP A 39 10.52 3.79 -0.31
C ASP A 39 9.27 3.17 0.34
N PRO A 40 8.66 2.12 -0.25
CA PRO A 40 7.41 1.55 0.28
C PRO A 40 7.57 0.97 1.69
N GLY A 41 8.75 0.46 2.05
CA GLY A 41 9.00 -0.06 3.40
C GLY A 41 9.12 1.04 4.44
N GLU A 42 9.83 2.13 4.13
CA GLU A 42 9.90 3.29 5.02
C GLU A 42 8.54 4.01 5.13
N TRP A 43 7.77 4.08 4.04
CA TRP A 43 6.41 4.58 4.08
C TRP A 43 5.49 3.74 4.97
N ALA A 44 5.60 2.41 4.90
CA ALA A 44 4.85 1.51 5.77
C ALA A 44 5.13 1.76 7.26
N LYS A 45 6.40 1.90 7.66
CA LYS A 45 6.77 2.25 9.04
C LYS A 45 6.24 3.62 9.45
N ALA A 46 6.31 4.61 8.56
CA ALA A 46 5.78 5.95 8.82
C ALA A 46 4.25 5.93 9.00
N ALA A 47 3.53 5.13 8.21
CA ALA A 47 2.09 4.95 8.31
C ALA A 47 1.71 4.24 9.61
N GLU A 48 2.43 3.19 10.00
CA GLU A 48 2.26 2.52 11.31
C GLU A 48 2.48 3.51 12.46
N ALA A 49 3.57 4.29 12.42
CA ALA A 49 3.84 5.33 13.42
C ALA A 49 2.77 6.45 13.46
N ALA A 50 2.07 6.68 12.35
CA ALA A 50 0.94 7.60 12.26
C ALA A 50 -0.39 7.02 12.80
N GLY A 51 -0.39 5.77 13.26
CA GLY A 51 -1.55 5.11 13.86
C GLY A 51 -2.37 4.25 12.90
N ALA A 52 -1.81 3.84 11.76
CA ALA A 52 -2.43 2.84 10.91
C ALA A 52 -2.60 1.52 11.68
N GLU A 53 -3.77 0.90 11.57
CA GLU A 53 -4.05 -0.43 12.11
C GLU A 53 -3.98 -1.51 11.02
N MET A 54 -3.93 -1.09 9.75
CA MET A 54 -3.74 -1.88 8.54
C MET A 54 -3.09 -0.97 7.48
N LEU A 55 -2.42 -1.54 6.50
CA LEU A 55 -1.97 -0.83 5.32
C LEU A 55 -2.79 -1.21 4.10
N LEU A 56 -3.04 -0.23 3.23
CA LEU A 56 -3.50 -0.45 1.86
C LEU A 56 -2.37 -0.05 0.92
N MET A 57 -1.82 -1.01 0.18
CA MET A 57 -0.86 -0.71 -0.87
C MET A 57 -1.55 -0.74 -2.23
N THR A 58 -1.60 0.40 -2.90
CA THR A 58 -2.11 0.49 -4.27
C THR A 58 -0.92 0.49 -5.23
N LEU A 59 -0.89 -0.49 -6.14
CA LEU A 59 0.15 -0.59 -7.18
C LEU A 59 -0.07 0.46 -8.26
N SER A 60 1.03 1.06 -8.71
CA SER A 60 1.03 2.01 -9.81
C SER A 60 1.00 1.27 -11.14
N LEU A 61 0.30 1.82 -12.14
CA LEU A 61 0.29 1.27 -13.50
C LEU A 61 1.68 1.35 -14.15
N THR A 62 2.40 2.43 -13.84
CA THR A 62 3.74 2.71 -14.37
C THR A 62 4.75 3.01 -13.28
N ASP A 63 6.01 2.70 -13.57
CA ASP A 63 7.17 3.09 -12.79
C ASP A 63 7.46 4.60 -12.92
N ALA A 64 8.45 5.08 -12.16
CA ALA A 64 8.86 6.49 -12.19
C ALA A 64 9.42 6.97 -13.55
N ALA A 65 9.77 6.05 -14.46
CA ALA A 65 10.21 6.34 -15.81
C ALA A 65 9.04 6.27 -16.82
N GLY A 66 7.80 6.09 -16.36
CA GLY A 66 6.60 5.99 -17.19
C GLY A 66 6.46 4.65 -17.92
N LYS A 67 7.24 3.63 -17.56
CA LYS A 67 7.13 2.28 -18.15
C LYS A 67 6.15 1.44 -17.35
N PRO A 68 5.47 0.45 -17.95
CA PRO A 68 4.58 -0.44 -17.21
C PRO A 68 5.28 -1.08 -16.01
N THR A 69 4.59 -1.08 -14.86
CA THR A 69 5.08 -1.75 -13.66
C THR A 69 5.28 -3.23 -13.94
N LYS A 70 6.45 -3.74 -13.54
CA LYS A 70 6.81 -5.14 -13.75
C LYS A 70 6.38 -6.00 -12.57
N PRO A 71 5.94 -7.25 -12.79
CA PRO A 71 5.55 -8.15 -11.71
C PRO A 71 6.62 -8.33 -10.64
N GLU A 72 7.89 -8.46 -11.02
CA GLU A 72 8.99 -8.66 -10.09
C GLU A 72 9.20 -7.44 -9.19
N ALA A 73 9.01 -6.23 -9.74
CA ALA A 73 9.12 -4.99 -9.00
C ALA A 73 7.96 -4.84 -8.00
N ALA A 74 6.73 -5.18 -8.42
CA ALA A 74 5.56 -5.15 -7.55
C ALA A 74 5.68 -6.15 -6.39
N VAL A 75 6.12 -7.39 -6.67
CA VAL A 75 6.42 -8.41 -5.64
C VAL A 75 7.49 -7.91 -4.68
N ALA A 76 8.59 -7.33 -5.19
CA ALA A 76 9.66 -6.81 -4.34
C ALA A 76 9.17 -5.67 -3.43
N ALA A 77 8.33 -4.78 -3.94
CA ALA A 77 7.75 -3.69 -3.17
C ALA A 77 6.82 -4.21 -2.05
N VAL A 78 5.94 -5.16 -2.34
CA VAL A 78 5.07 -5.81 -1.33
C VAL A 78 5.90 -6.54 -0.27
N ARG A 79 6.90 -7.33 -0.67
CA ARG A 79 7.81 -8.00 0.28
C ARG A 79 8.54 -7.01 1.18
N LYS A 80 8.95 -5.86 0.63
CA LYS A 80 9.60 -4.81 1.40
C LYS A 80 8.69 -4.25 2.49
N VAL A 81 7.40 -4.03 2.19
CA VAL A 81 6.39 -3.63 3.18
C VAL A 81 6.22 -4.70 4.25
N LEU A 82 6.04 -5.97 3.86
CA LEU A 82 5.85 -7.08 4.79
C LEU A 82 7.06 -7.31 5.73
N GLN A 83 8.26 -6.95 5.29
CA GLN A 83 9.47 -7.00 6.12
C GLN A 83 9.60 -5.78 7.05
N ALA A 84 8.96 -4.66 6.70
CA ALA A 84 9.10 -3.39 7.39
C ALA A 84 8.12 -3.23 8.57
N THR A 85 6.97 -3.91 8.53
CA THR A 85 5.91 -3.79 9.53
C THR A 85 5.23 -5.13 9.81
N GLY A 86 4.63 -5.28 11.00
CA GLY A 86 3.77 -6.41 11.35
C GLY A 86 2.28 -6.16 11.10
N LEU A 87 1.90 -4.99 10.57
CA LEU A 87 0.50 -4.66 10.27
C LEU A 87 -0.05 -5.54 9.13
N PRO A 88 -1.35 -5.88 9.17
CA PRO A 88 -2.03 -6.47 8.02
C PRO A 88 -1.89 -5.59 6.76
N LEU A 89 -1.71 -6.22 5.60
CA LEU A 89 -1.55 -5.54 4.32
C LEU A 89 -2.63 -5.98 3.34
N ALA A 90 -3.41 -5.03 2.84
CA ALA A 90 -4.23 -5.19 1.64
C ALA A 90 -3.46 -4.67 0.42
N VAL A 91 -3.54 -5.37 -0.71
CA VAL A 91 -2.88 -4.96 -1.96
C VAL A 91 -3.91 -4.78 -3.05
N PHE A 92 -3.96 -3.58 -3.63
CA PHE A 92 -4.81 -3.24 -4.77
C PHE A 92 -3.94 -3.11 -6.02
N GLY A 93 -4.44 -3.63 -7.14
CA GLY A 93 -3.83 -3.41 -8.45
C GLY A 93 -4.09 -1.99 -8.96
N PRO A 94 -3.50 -1.62 -10.11
CA PRO A 94 -3.75 -0.33 -10.76
C PRO A 94 -5.19 -0.13 -11.28
N GLY A 95 -6.02 -1.18 -11.29
CA GLY A 95 -7.45 -1.12 -11.58
C GLY A 95 -7.82 -1.43 -13.04
N GLN A 96 -6.88 -1.94 -13.83
CA GLN A 96 -7.14 -2.44 -15.18
C GLN A 96 -6.97 -3.95 -15.18
N ALA A 97 -7.95 -4.68 -15.73
CA ALA A 97 -8.02 -6.15 -15.61
C ALA A 97 -6.73 -6.88 -16.04
N GLU A 98 -6.10 -6.48 -17.14
CA GLU A 98 -4.87 -7.10 -17.61
C GLU A 98 -3.67 -6.81 -16.69
N PRO A 99 -3.31 -5.55 -16.38
CA PRO A 99 -2.31 -5.24 -15.36
C PRO A 99 -2.59 -5.86 -13.99
N ASP A 100 -3.84 -5.84 -13.52
CA ASP A 100 -4.21 -6.41 -12.22
C ASP A 100 -3.89 -7.91 -12.18
N ASN A 101 -4.27 -8.67 -13.21
CA ASN A 101 -3.95 -10.10 -13.28
C ASN A 101 -2.43 -10.33 -13.37
N ASN A 102 -1.71 -9.52 -14.14
CA ASN A 102 -0.27 -9.65 -14.33
C ASN A 102 0.53 -9.34 -13.04
N LEU A 103 0.01 -8.44 -12.18
CA LEU A 103 0.69 -7.99 -10.98
C LEU A 103 0.24 -8.74 -9.72
N LEU A 104 -1.07 -8.91 -9.52
CA LEU A 104 -1.62 -9.45 -8.28
C LEU A 104 -1.42 -10.96 -8.14
N VAL A 105 -1.46 -11.72 -9.25
CA VAL A 105 -1.24 -13.18 -9.20
C VAL A 105 0.17 -13.52 -8.68
N PRO A 106 1.27 -12.96 -9.24
CA PRO A 106 2.61 -13.20 -8.71
C PRO A 106 2.80 -12.73 -7.26
N ILE A 107 2.10 -11.68 -6.83
CA ILE A 107 2.13 -11.23 -5.43
C ILE A 107 1.48 -12.26 -4.50
N SER A 108 0.37 -12.87 -4.92
CA SER A 108 -0.32 -13.87 -4.12
C SER A 108 0.46 -15.17 -3.93
N ASP A 109 1.33 -15.53 -4.87
CA ASP A 109 2.13 -16.77 -4.84
C ASP A 109 3.45 -16.62 -4.07
N ALA A 110 3.89 -15.38 -3.81
CA ALA A 110 5.23 -15.02 -3.36
C ALA A 110 5.39 -15.02 -1.83
#